data_AF-A0A960AK58-F1
#
_entry.id   AF-A0A960AK58-F1
#
_cell.length_a   1.000
_cell.length_b   1.000
_cell.length_c   1.000
_cell.angle_alpha   90.00
_cell.angle_beta   90.00
_cell.angle_gamma   90.00
#
_symmetry.space_group_name_H-M   'P 1'
#
loop_
_entity.id
_entity.type
_entity.pdbx_description
1 polymer ?
#
loop_
_entity_poly.entity_id
_entity_poly.type
_entity_poly.pdbx_seq_one_letter_code
_entity_poly.pdbx_strand_id
1 'polypeptide(L)'
;MTATTRAPLPRTLPEARREFVKHRSPRILMACLALAVLVRVFVGDFTWWNVVPFVAVVAVQPFLEWTLHVEWSHFLIHTDYKPKTRPYRHLYDNHRWHHYRNEHYWFGITSTIGDQVLRTAPGRDEVPVSATAKSLPGL
;
A
#
# COMPACT_ATOMS: atom_id res chain seq x y z
N MET A 1 -7.99 22.10 -29.03
CA MET A 1 -7.86 21.17 -27.89
C MET A 1 -9.04 20.21 -27.93
N THR A 2 -8.85 18.99 -28.42
CA THR A 2 -9.92 17.99 -28.53
C THR A 2 -10.07 17.32 -27.17
N ALA A 3 -11.17 17.58 -26.47
CA ALA A 3 -11.47 16.89 -25.21
C ALA A 3 -11.67 15.40 -25.50
N THR A 4 -10.72 14.56 -25.10
CA THR A 4 -10.89 13.11 -25.17
C THR A 4 -11.93 12.71 -24.12
N THR A 5 -13.17 12.48 -24.56
CA THR A 5 -14.22 11.93 -23.71
C THR A 5 -13.78 10.54 -23.26
N ARG A 6 -13.28 10.40 -22.03
CA ARG A 6 -13.00 9.09 -21.44
C ARG A 6 -14.31 8.32 -21.36
N ALA A 7 -14.30 7.07 -21.84
CA ALA A 7 -15.41 6.17 -21.61
C ALA A 7 -15.69 6.10 -20.08
N PRO A 8 -16.96 6.11 -19.66
CA PRO A 8 -17.31 6.04 -18.25
C PRO A 8 -16.75 4.75 -17.63
N LEU A 9 -16.18 4.86 -16.44
CA LEU A 9 -15.68 3.70 -15.69
C LEU A 9 -16.85 2.82 -15.23
N PRO A 10 -16.67 1.48 -15.20
CA PRO A 10 -17.68 0.56 -14.69
C PRO A 10 -18.04 0.89 -13.24
N ARG A 11 -19.33 0.94 -12.92
CA ARG A 11 -19.84 1.24 -11.57
C ARG A 11 -20.31 0.02 -10.81
N THR A 12 -20.42 -1.12 -11.50
CA THR A 12 -20.85 -2.40 -10.92
C THR A 12 -19.86 -3.52 -11.22
N LEU A 13 -19.82 -4.55 -10.36
CA LEU A 13 -18.97 -5.73 -10.59
C LEU A 13 -19.26 -6.44 -11.93
N PRO A 14 -20.53 -6.59 -12.38
CA PRO A 14 -20.83 -7.16 -13.69
C PRO A 14 -20.29 -6.33 -14.86
N GLU A 15 -20.36 -5.00 -14.79
CA GLU A 15 -19.78 -4.10 -15.80
C GLU A 15 -18.26 -4.22 -15.82
N ALA A 16 -17.63 -4.20 -14.64
CA ALA A 16 -16.18 -4.34 -14.50
C ALA A 16 -15.70 -5.68 -15.07
N ARG A 17 -16.41 -6.78 -14.80
CA ARG A 17 -16.11 -8.10 -15.38
C ARG A 17 -16.20 -8.09 -16.90
N ARG A 18 -17.27 -7.52 -17.46
CA ARG A 18 -17.47 -7.44 -18.93
C ARG A 18 -16.37 -6.62 -19.60
N GLU A 19 -15.90 -5.56 -18.95
CA GLU A 19 -14.80 -4.75 -19.48
C GLU A 19 -13.46 -5.46 -19.33
N PHE A 20 -13.19 -6.07 -18.18
CA PHE A 20 -11.96 -6.80 -17.90
C PHE A 20 -11.64 -7.87 -18.96
N VAL A 21 -12.64 -8.67 -19.34
CA VAL A 21 -12.46 -9.73 -20.35
C VAL A 21 -12.23 -9.21 -21.77
N LYS A 22 -12.38 -7.90 -22.03
CA LYS A 22 -12.05 -7.29 -23.33
C LYS A 22 -10.55 -7.10 -23.52
N HIS A 23 -9.79 -6.98 -22.43
CA HIS A 23 -8.36 -6.70 -22.50
C HIS A 23 -7.54 -7.96 -22.79
N ARG A 24 -6.44 -7.80 -23.55
CA ARG A 24 -5.53 -8.91 -23.91
C ARG A 24 -4.83 -9.49 -22.69
N SER A 25 -4.33 -8.66 -21.79
CA SER A 25 -3.56 -9.09 -20.61
C SER A 25 -4.35 -10.09 -19.74
N PRO A 26 -5.59 -9.80 -19.31
CA PRO A 26 -6.43 -10.77 -18.61
C PRO A 26 -6.62 -12.10 -19.34
N ARG A 27 -6.85 -12.07 -20.65
CA ARG A 27 -7.04 -13.31 -21.44
C ARG A 27 -5.77 -14.15 -21.46
N ILE A 28 -4.62 -13.51 -21.65
CA ILE A 28 -3.31 -14.19 -21.64
C ILE A 28 -3.06 -14.80 -20.25
N LEU A 29 -3.26 -14.02 -19.18
CA LEU A 29 -3.08 -14.50 -17.81
C LEU A 29 -4.01 -15.68 -17.49
N MET A 30 -5.29 -15.60 -17.88
CA MET A 30 -6.25 -16.68 -17.70
C MET A 30 -5.87 -17.93 -18.51
N ALA A 31 -5.39 -17.78 -19.74
CA ALA A 31 -4.92 -18.90 -20.55
C ALA A 31 -3.66 -19.54 -19.97
N CYS A 32 -2.69 -18.74 -19.54
CA CYS A 32 -1.48 -19.21 -18.86
C CYS A 32 -1.82 -19.93 -17.54
N LEU A 33 -2.74 -19.39 -16.74
CA LEU A 33 -3.20 -20.02 -15.51
C LEU A 33 -3.90 -21.35 -15.79
N ALA A 34 -4.82 -21.37 -16.75
CA ALA A 34 -5.53 -22.60 -17.13
C ALA A 34 -4.55 -23.66 -17.62
N LEU A 35 -3.60 -23.29 -18.49
CA LEU A 35 -2.56 -24.20 -18.97
C LEU A 35 -1.70 -24.72 -17.81
N ALA A 36 -1.23 -23.84 -16.91
CA ALA A 36 -0.43 -24.24 -15.75
C ALA A 36 -1.18 -25.21 -14.84
N VAL A 37 -2.47 -24.98 -14.60
CA VAL A 37 -3.33 -25.88 -13.81
C VAL A 37 -3.50 -27.23 -14.52
N LEU A 38 -3.82 -27.23 -15.82
CA LEU A 38 -3.97 -28.47 -16.59
C LEU A 38 -2.67 -29.30 -16.59
N VAL A 39 -1.53 -28.65 -16.84
CA VAL A 39 -0.21 -29.29 -16.79
C VAL A 39 0.06 -29.84 -15.39
N ARG A 40 -0.19 -29.05 -14.33
CA ARG A 40 0.01 -29.51 -12.94
C ARG A 40 -0.85 -30.73 -12.62
N VAL A 41 -2.12 -30.75 -13.06
CA VAL A 41 -3.03 -31.89 -12.86
C VAL A 41 -2.58 -33.12 -13.64
N PHE A 42 -2.21 -32.93 -14.90
CA PHE A 42 -1.73 -34.02 -15.76
C PHE A 42 -0.43 -34.66 -15.24
N VAL A 43 0.52 -33.86 -14.75
CA VAL A 43 1.79 -34.34 -14.20
C VAL A 43 1.59 -35.16 -12.90
N GLY A 44 0.55 -34.89 -12.12
CA GLY A 44 0.28 -35.67 -10.90
C GLY A 44 1.31 -35.45 -9.79
N ASP A 45 1.63 -36.49 -9.00
CA ASP A 45 2.57 -36.40 -7.86
C ASP A 45 2.17 -35.34 -6.82
N PHE A 46 0.92 -35.43 -6.37
CA PHE A 46 0.39 -34.54 -5.34
C PHE A 46 0.86 -34.98 -3.96
N THR A 47 1.62 -34.10 -3.31
CA THR A 47 2.19 -34.30 -1.99
C THR A 47 2.02 -33.02 -1.17
N TRP A 48 2.11 -33.11 0.17
CA TRP A 48 2.10 -31.96 1.08
C TRP A 48 3.10 -30.81 0.78
N TRP A 49 4.31 -31.06 0.28
CA TRP A 49 5.26 -30.05 -0.20
C TRP A 49 4.67 -29.17 -1.30
N ASN A 50 3.66 -29.63 -2.06
CA ASN A 50 3.03 -28.78 -3.05
C ASN A 50 2.23 -27.63 -2.43
N VAL A 51 1.79 -27.71 -1.18
CA VAL A 51 1.09 -26.60 -0.51
C VAL A 51 2.05 -25.59 0.12
N VAL A 52 3.30 -25.97 0.38
CA VAL A 52 4.28 -25.14 1.07
C VAL A 52 4.53 -23.79 0.37
N PRO A 53 4.71 -23.71 -0.97
CA PRO A 53 4.86 -22.43 -1.64
C PRO A 53 3.65 -21.51 -1.48
N PHE A 54 2.43 -22.07 -1.48
CA PHE A 54 1.21 -21.28 -1.29
C PHE A 54 1.10 -20.76 0.13
N VAL A 55 1.40 -21.61 1.13
CA VAL A 55 1.46 -21.19 2.54
C VAL A 55 2.52 -20.12 2.73
N ALA A 56 3.70 -20.29 2.14
CA ALA A 56 4.77 -19.31 2.20
C ALA A 56 4.36 -17.97 1.58
N VAL A 57 3.71 -17.98 0.40
CA VAL A 57 3.18 -16.77 -0.22
C VAL A 57 2.16 -16.08 0.68
N VAL A 58 1.16 -16.82 1.19
CA VAL A 58 0.14 -16.25 2.07
C VAL A 58 0.73 -15.70 3.36
N ALA A 59 1.76 -16.36 3.91
CA ALA A 59 2.43 -15.92 5.14
C ALA A 59 3.33 -14.70 4.91
N VAL A 60 4.10 -14.66 3.82
CA VAL A 60 5.14 -13.65 3.58
C VAL A 60 4.59 -12.41 2.87
N GLN A 61 3.66 -12.58 1.94
CA GLN A 61 3.17 -11.52 1.09
C GLN A 61 2.58 -10.32 1.87
N PRO A 62 1.80 -10.49 2.96
CA PRO A 62 1.30 -9.34 3.72
C PRO A 62 2.42 -8.44 4.27
N PHE A 63 3.56 -9.03 4.67
CA PHE A 63 4.70 -8.28 5.18
C PHE A 63 5.42 -7.53 4.05
N LEU A 64 5.63 -8.18 2.90
CA LEU A 64 6.21 -7.53 1.72
C LEU A 64 5.34 -6.36 1.25
N GLU A 65 4.03 -6.58 1.15
CA GLU A 65 3.08 -5.54 0.78
C GLU A 65 3.08 -4.41 1.80
N TRP A 66 3.05 -4.72 3.10
CA TRP A 66 3.10 -3.71 4.15
C TRP A 66 4.37 -2.86 4.10
N THR A 67 5.55 -3.47 3.97
CA THR A 67 6.81 -2.74 3.83
C THR A 67 6.79 -1.83 2.60
N LEU A 68 6.35 -2.33 1.44
CA LEU A 68 6.22 -1.50 0.24
C LEU A 68 5.29 -0.30 0.46
N HIS A 69 4.16 -0.48 1.15
CA HIS A 69 3.25 0.63 1.46
C HIS A 69 3.86 1.64 2.44
N VAL A 70 4.57 1.18 3.46
CA VAL A 70 5.27 2.05 4.42
C VAL A 70 6.33 2.87 3.71
N GLU A 71 7.22 2.23 2.96
CA GLU A 71 8.31 2.91 2.24
C GLU A 71 7.78 3.86 1.18
N TRP A 72 6.77 3.44 0.40
CA TRP A 72 6.16 4.30 -0.61
C TRP A 72 5.48 5.52 0.02
N SER A 73 4.77 5.33 1.12
CA SER A 73 4.08 6.42 1.82
C SER A 73 5.08 7.38 2.46
N HIS A 74 6.13 6.85 3.11
CA HIS A 74 7.22 7.64 3.69
C HIS A 74 7.91 8.47 2.60
N PHE A 75 8.32 7.83 1.51
CA PHE A 75 8.90 8.50 0.34
C PHE A 75 7.98 9.61 -0.17
N LEU A 76 6.70 9.31 -0.42
CA LEU A 76 5.76 10.28 -0.97
C LEU A 76 5.54 11.50 -0.05
N ILE A 77 5.53 11.32 1.27
CA ILE A 77 5.38 12.42 2.25
C ILE A 77 6.56 13.40 2.22
N HIS A 78 7.75 12.91 1.87
CA HIS A 78 8.99 13.71 1.77
C HIS A 78 9.27 14.26 0.36
N THR A 79 8.39 13.99 -0.60
CA THR A 79 8.42 14.66 -1.91
C THR A 79 7.61 15.96 -1.92
N ASP A 80 7.63 16.67 -3.05
CA ASP A 80 6.78 17.85 -3.29
C ASP A 80 5.28 17.53 -3.41
N TYR A 81 4.89 16.26 -3.29
CA TYR A 81 3.50 15.84 -3.37
C TYR A 81 2.62 16.55 -2.32
N LYS A 82 1.47 17.07 -2.77
CA LYS A 82 0.50 17.74 -1.90
C LYS A 82 -0.68 16.83 -1.62
N PRO A 83 -1.00 16.53 -0.34
CA PRO A 83 -2.08 15.62 0.00
C PRO A 83 -3.45 16.16 -0.44
N LYS A 84 -4.19 15.37 -1.22
CA LYS A 84 -5.49 15.77 -1.79
C LYS A 84 -6.70 15.44 -0.92
N THR A 85 -6.56 14.49 0.00
CA THR A 85 -7.66 14.01 0.85
C THR A 85 -7.36 14.30 2.31
N ARG A 86 -8.41 14.50 3.13
CA ARG A 86 -8.27 14.76 4.56
C ARG A 86 -7.55 13.62 5.31
N PRO A 87 -7.85 12.32 5.07
CA PRO A 87 -7.17 11.23 5.76
C PRO A 87 -5.68 11.18 5.45
N TYR A 88 -5.30 11.34 4.18
CA TYR A 88 -3.89 11.32 3.80
C TYR A 88 -3.15 12.57 4.30
N ARG A 89 -3.82 13.73 4.33
CA ARG A 89 -3.25 14.95 4.93
C ARG A 89 -2.93 14.76 6.42
N HIS A 90 -3.79 14.08 7.16
CA HIS A 90 -3.53 13.78 8.57
C HIS A 90 -2.26 12.94 8.75
N LEU A 91 -2.09 11.88 7.97
CA LEU A 91 -0.86 11.05 8.00
C LEU A 91 0.38 11.85 7.58
N TYR A 92 0.25 12.65 6.51
CA TYR A 92 1.29 13.54 6.02
C TYR A 92 1.76 14.53 7.10
N ASP A 93 0.83 15.17 7.81
CA ASP A 93 1.17 16.14 8.86
C ASP A 93 1.79 15.44 10.08
N ASN A 94 1.22 14.31 10.54
CA ASN A 94 1.74 13.53 11.66
C ASN A 94 3.20 13.11 11.44
N HIS A 95 3.49 12.48 10.29
CA HIS A 95 4.83 12.00 9.98
C HIS A 95 5.84 13.13 9.82
N ARG A 96 5.40 14.30 9.33
CA ARG A 96 6.27 15.49 9.28
C ARG A 96 6.51 16.07 10.67
N TRP A 97 5.57 16.00 11.59
CA TRP A 97 5.82 16.40 12.98
C TRP A 97 6.82 15.47 13.67
N HIS A 98 6.78 14.18 13.37
CA HIS A 98 7.81 13.23 13.82
C HIS A 98 9.22 13.69 13.41
N HIS A 99 9.43 14.05 12.14
CA HIS A 99 10.75 14.49 11.65
C HIS A 99 11.14 15.90 12.08
N TYR A 100 10.22 16.86 11.99
CA TYR A 100 10.55 18.29 12.09
C TYR A 100 10.16 18.94 13.41
N ARG A 101 9.52 18.20 14.32
CA ARG A 101 9.12 18.71 15.64
C ARG A 101 9.66 17.86 16.77
N ASN A 102 9.32 16.58 16.83
CA ASN A 102 9.76 15.73 17.93
C ASN A 102 9.80 14.26 17.52
N GLU A 103 10.99 13.67 17.49
CA GLU A 103 11.22 12.28 17.05
C GLU A 103 10.62 11.22 17.97
N HIS A 104 10.15 11.58 19.17
CA HIS A 104 9.56 10.64 20.12
C HIS A 104 8.04 10.45 19.96
N TYR A 105 7.42 11.10 18.98
CA TYR A 105 5.97 11.07 18.77
C TYR A 105 5.61 10.91 17.28
N TRP A 106 4.33 10.58 17.03
CA TRP A 106 3.72 10.47 15.69
C TRP A 106 4.44 9.48 14.76
N PHE A 107 4.68 8.25 15.23
CA PHE A 107 5.41 7.22 14.48
C PHE A 107 4.61 6.64 13.30
N GLY A 108 3.29 6.81 13.31
CA GLY A 108 2.38 6.26 12.30
C GLY A 108 2.54 6.87 10.92
N ILE A 109 2.98 6.05 9.95
CA ILE A 109 3.17 6.45 8.54
C ILE A 109 1.95 6.10 7.68
N THR A 110 1.47 4.86 7.76
CA THR A 110 0.33 4.36 6.96
C THR A 110 -1.00 4.40 7.71
N SER A 111 -0.95 4.50 9.05
CA SER A 111 -2.09 4.73 9.93
C SER A 111 -1.62 5.37 11.25
N THR A 112 -2.52 6.05 11.98
CA THR A 112 -2.23 6.59 13.33
C THR A 112 -2.77 5.71 14.46
N ILE A 113 -3.33 4.53 14.15
CA ILE A 113 -3.97 3.65 15.16
C ILE A 113 -2.95 3.21 16.22
N GLY A 114 -1.74 2.84 15.81
CA GLY A 114 -0.67 2.48 16.74
C GLY A 114 -0.35 3.61 17.71
N ASP A 115 -0.26 4.84 17.19
CA ASP A 115 -0.01 6.01 18.04
C ASP A 115 -1.16 6.32 18.99
N GLN A 116 -2.40 6.09 18.57
CA GLN A 116 -3.58 6.28 19.42
C GLN A 116 -3.61 5.25 20.56
N VAL A 117 -3.32 3.99 20.25
CA VAL A 117 -3.28 2.90 21.24
C VAL A 117 -2.15 3.11 22.25
N LEU A 118 -0.96 3.50 21.77
CA LEU A 118 0.23 3.71 22.60
C LEU A 118 0.30 5.12 23.22
N ARG A 119 -0.67 5.99 22.91
CA ARG A 119 -0.73 7.40 23.35
C ARG A 119 0.50 8.23 22.93
N THR A 120 0.97 8.01 21.71
CA THR A 120 2.09 8.74 21.08
C THR A 120 1.66 9.71 19.98
N ALA A 121 0.35 10.03 19.88
CA ALA A 121 -0.19 11.06 19.01
C ALA A 121 -0.79 12.25 19.80
N PRO A 122 0.03 13.01 20.56
CA PRO A 122 -0.44 14.23 21.20
C PRO A 122 -0.81 15.31 20.17
N GLY A 123 -1.51 16.34 20.62
CA GLY A 123 -1.72 17.55 19.83
C GLY A 123 -0.38 18.16 19.44
N ARG A 124 -0.29 18.72 18.23
CA ARG A 124 0.95 19.30 17.67
C ARG A 124 1.66 20.20 18.68
N ASP A 125 0.92 21.06 19.37
CA ASP A 125 1.46 22.07 20.29
C ASP A 125 1.60 21.62 21.75
N GLU A 126 1.22 20.39 22.05
CA GLU A 126 1.33 19.81 23.40
C GLU A 126 2.74 19.31 23.72
N VAL A 127 3.58 19.12 22.70
CA VAL A 127 4.98 18.70 22.87
C VAL A 127 5.97 19.75 22.35
N PRO A 128 7.08 19.97 23.07
CA PRO A 128 8.12 20.90 22.64
C PRO A 128 8.85 20.37 21.41
N VAL A 129 9.45 21.29 20.66
CA VAL A 129 10.39 20.94 19.58
C VAL A 129 11.62 20.29 20.22
N SER A 130 12.01 19.10 19.76
CA SER A 130 13.20 18.41 20.27
C SER A 130 14.48 19.16 19.86
N ALA A 131 15.56 18.96 20.61
CA ALA A 131 16.87 19.53 20.28
C ALA A 131 17.40 19.03 18.93
N THR A 132 17.01 17.82 18.56
CA THR A 132 17.43 17.09 17.36
C THR A 132 16.56 17.36 16.14
N ALA A 133 15.40 18.01 16.27
CA ALA A 133 14.50 18.31 15.15
C ALA A 133 15.16 19.07 13.98
N LYS A 134 16.26 19.80 14.24
CA LYS A 134 17.03 20.53 13.22
C LYS A 134 18.28 19.79 12.73
N SER A 135 18.70 18.72 13.41
CA SER A 135 19.93 17.98 13.13
C SER A 135 19.68 16.56 12.64
N LEU A 136 18.44 16.06 12.74
CA LEU A 136 18.06 14.78 12.19
C LEU A 136 18.07 14.86 10.66
N PRO A 137 18.75 13.91 9.98
CA PRO A 137 18.58 13.77 8.54
C PRO A 137 17.11 13.43 8.25
N GLY A 138 16.36 14.42 7.79
CA GLY A 138 15.12 14.16 7.06
C GLY A 138 15.53 13.62 5.70
N LEU A 139 15.35 12.32 5.49
CA LEU A 139 15.37 11.74 4.15
C LEU A 139 14.26 12.37 3.30
#